data_AF-A0A813H986-F1
#
_entry.id   AF-A0A813H986-F1
#
_cell.length_a   1.000
_cell.length_b   1.000
_cell.length_c   1.000
_cell.angle_alpha   90.00
_cell.angle_beta   90.00
_cell.angle_gamma   90.00
#
_symmetry.space_group_name_H-M   'P 1'
#
loop_
_entity.id
_entity.type
_entity.pdbx_description
1 polymer ?
#
loop_
_entity_poly.entity_id
_entity_poly.type
_entity_poly.pdbx_seq_one_letter_code
_entity_poly.pdbx_strand_id
1 'polypeptide(L)'
;MVERSGNGSVWTVILSRPHAKNAVDRKTADDLLRAFRDFEGDEEAFCAALYGEGGVFCAGADLKAIAGGMASEAATGNSSKNAVLRPVLNDPLQAGPLGPTRFALSKPVLAAVEGSAVAGGLELALWCDLRICDSRQCAGSSADAGACLSSTAASFVCLRLWDRAVRGI
;
A
#
# COMPACT_ATOMS: atom_id res chain seq x y z
N MET A 1 1.22 12.05 -3.05
CA MET A 1 2.27 12.97 -3.54
C MET A 1 3.51 12.12 -3.79
N VAL A 2 4.18 12.25 -4.95
CA VAL A 2 5.36 11.45 -5.31
C VAL A 2 6.56 12.38 -5.37
N GLU A 3 7.61 12.07 -4.63
CA GLU A 3 8.85 12.86 -4.57
C GLU A 3 10.05 11.97 -4.96
N ARG A 4 11.01 12.52 -5.72
CA ARG A 4 12.22 11.83 -6.19
C ARG A 4 13.45 12.52 -5.59
N SER A 5 14.42 11.75 -5.07
CA SER A 5 15.64 12.31 -4.48
C SER A 5 16.89 11.47 -4.79
N GLY A 6 17.91 12.11 -5.39
CA GLY A 6 19.35 11.76 -5.36
C GLY A 6 19.85 10.52 -6.14
N ASN A 7 20.97 10.70 -6.86
CA ASN A 7 22.03 9.82 -7.45
C ASN A 7 21.85 8.28 -7.56
N GLY A 8 20.63 7.78 -7.61
CA GLY A 8 20.29 6.37 -7.62
C GLY A 8 18.79 6.20 -7.44
N SER A 9 18.02 6.78 -8.35
CA SER A 9 16.65 6.42 -8.75
C SER A 9 15.68 5.78 -7.74
N VAL A 10 15.63 6.25 -6.50
CA VAL A 10 14.63 5.84 -5.52
C VAL A 10 13.39 6.72 -5.65
N TRP A 11 12.23 6.09 -5.85
CA TRP A 11 10.93 6.78 -5.80
C TRP A 11 10.41 6.84 -4.37
N THR A 12 9.88 7.98 -3.94
CA THR A 12 9.15 8.09 -2.68
C THR A 12 7.68 8.34 -2.96
N VAL A 13 6.82 7.41 -2.56
CA VAL A 13 5.36 7.49 -2.68
C VAL A 13 4.78 7.82 -1.31
N ILE A 14 4.15 8.98 -1.18
CA ILE A 14 3.65 9.50 0.09
C ILE A 14 2.12 9.48 0.10
N LEU A 15 1.56 8.77 1.09
CA LEU A 15 0.18 8.92 1.53
C LEU A 15 0.06 10.20 2.38
N SER A 16 -0.64 11.18 1.82
CA SER A 16 -0.76 12.54 2.35
C SER A 16 -2.24 12.86 2.67
N ARG A 17 -2.80 12.10 3.60
CA ARG A 17 -4.15 12.33 4.17
C ARG A 17 -4.11 12.22 5.70
N PRO A 18 -3.27 13.02 6.40
CA PRO A 18 -3.11 12.90 7.86
C PRO A 18 -4.44 13.13 8.61
N HIS A 19 -5.30 14.02 8.12
CA HIS A 19 -6.64 14.27 8.68
C HIS A 19 -7.55 13.04 8.69
N ALA A 20 -7.32 12.08 7.79
CA ALA A 20 -8.04 10.81 7.68
C ALA A 20 -7.16 9.62 8.09
N LYS A 21 -6.05 9.86 8.82
CA LYS A 21 -5.08 8.82 9.22
C LYS A 21 -4.59 7.99 8.03
N ASN A 22 -4.41 8.64 6.88
CA ASN A 22 -4.00 8.01 5.63
C ASN A 22 -4.91 6.86 5.17
N ALA A 23 -6.19 6.88 5.56
CA ALA A 23 -7.18 5.96 5.00
C ALA A 23 -7.23 6.11 3.46
N VAL A 24 -7.53 5.01 2.76
CA VAL A 24 -7.54 4.95 1.30
C VAL A 24 -8.99 5.02 0.82
N ASP A 25 -9.35 6.13 0.22
CA ASP A 25 -10.58 6.27 -0.56
C ASP A 25 -10.35 5.87 -2.03
N ARG A 26 -11.38 5.98 -2.87
CA ARG A 26 -11.29 5.63 -4.30
C ARG A 26 -10.21 6.44 -5.01
N LYS A 27 -10.17 7.76 -4.79
CA LYS A 27 -9.22 8.64 -5.46
C LYS A 27 -7.79 8.28 -5.08
N THR A 28 -7.56 8.03 -3.79
CA THR A 28 -6.25 7.63 -3.25
C THR A 28 -5.83 6.28 -3.82
N ALA A 29 -6.74 5.31 -3.92
CA ALA A 29 -6.45 4.02 -4.55
C ALA A 29 -6.05 4.18 -6.02
N ASP A 30 -6.75 5.03 -6.78
CA ASP A 30 -6.46 5.30 -8.19
C ASP A 30 -5.11 6.07 -8.35
N ASP A 31 -4.81 6.99 -7.45
CA ASP A 31 -3.54 7.74 -7.44
C ASP A 31 -2.36 6.82 -7.11
N LEU A 32 -2.50 5.92 -6.13
CA LEU A 32 -1.49 4.90 -5.81
C LEU A 32 -1.28 3.94 -6.99
N LEU A 33 -2.37 3.51 -7.63
CA LEU A 33 -2.33 2.63 -8.80
C LEU A 33 -1.50 3.25 -9.92
N ARG A 34 -1.73 4.54 -10.22
CA ARG A 34 -0.98 5.29 -11.24
C ARG A 34 0.49 5.43 -10.84
N ALA A 35 0.76 5.86 -9.61
CA ALA A 35 2.12 6.05 -9.13
C ALA A 35 2.99 4.78 -9.28
N PHE A 36 2.45 3.62 -8.93
CA PHE A 36 3.21 2.36 -9.05
C PHE A 36 3.29 1.81 -10.47
N ARG A 37 2.36 2.16 -11.37
CA ARG A 37 2.50 1.88 -12.81
C ARG A 37 3.60 2.73 -13.43
N ASP A 38 3.63 4.02 -13.09
CA ASP A 38 4.65 4.94 -13.58
C ASP A 38 6.04 4.52 -13.07
N PHE A 39 6.14 4.09 -11.81
CA PHE A 39 7.36 3.52 -11.23
C PHE A 39 7.82 2.25 -11.96
N GLU A 40 6.91 1.33 -12.28
CA GLU A 40 7.24 0.11 -13.04
C GLU A 40 7.79 0.44 -14.44
N GLY A 41 7.23 1.47 -15.09
CA GLY A 41 7.66 1.91 -16.42
C GLY A 41 8.95 2.76 -16.46
N ASP A 42 9.41 3.29 -15.33
CA ASP A 42 10.59 4.16 -15.27
C ASP A 42 11.90 3.33 -15.26
N GLU A 43 12.58 3.23 -16.39
CA GLU A 43 13.83 2.44 -16.54
C GLU A 43 14.97 2.92 -15.65
N GLU A 44 14.95 4.18 -15.21
CA GLU A 44 15.95 4.67 -14.28
C GLU A 44 15.65 4.18 -12.86
N ALA A 45 14.37 4.00 -12.49
CA ALA A 45 13.93 3.65 -11.16
C ALA A 45 14.46 2.30 -10.66
N PHE A 46 15.08 2.31 -9.47
CA PHE A 46 15.66 1.11 -8.85
C PHE A 46 14.74 0.51 -7.80
N CYS A 47 14.15 1.34 -6.94
CA CYS A 47 13.21 0.90 -5.90
C CYS A 47 12.24 2.03 -5.54
N ALA A 48 11.17 1.69 -4.82
CA ALA A 48 10.25 2.67 -4.27
C ALA A 48 10.11 2.53 -2.75
N ALA A 49 9.94 3.65 -2.05
CA ALA A 49 9.55 3.70 -0.64
C ALA A 49 8.10 4.23 -0.54
N LEU A 50 7.22 3.46 0.09
CA LEU A 50 5.87 3.87 0.47
C LEU A 50 5.88 4.36 1.91
N TYR A 51 5.42 5.59 2.12
CA TYR A 51 5.40 6.26 3.43
C TYR A 51 4.05 6.93 3.67
N GLY A 52 3.60 6.96 4.92
CA GLY A 52 2.42 7.73 5.34
C GLY A 52 2.83 8.90 6.22
N GLU A 53 2.53 10.12 5.79
CA GLU A 53 2.88 11.31 6.58
C GLU A 53 1.93 11.52 7.76
N GLY A 54 2.39 12.27 8.77
CA GLY A 54 1.56 12.63 9.92
C GLY A 54 1.46 11.55 11.00
N GLY A 55 2.47 10.69 11.12
CA GLY A 55 2.63 9.75 12.24
C GLY A 55 1.69 8.54 12.21
N VAL A 56 1.03 8.27 11.08
CA VAL A 56 0.23 7.06 10.87
C VAL A 56 0.48 6.56 9.45
N PHE A 57 0.94 5.32 9.29
CA PHE A 57 1.20 4.76 7.97
C PHE A 57 -0.07 4.71 7.12
N CYS A 58 -1.08 3.95 7.56
CA CYS A 58 -2.36 3.83 6.86
C CYS A 58 -3.44 3.18 7.74
N ALA A 59 -4.61 3.82 7.82
CA ALA A 59 -5.77 3.30 8.54
C ALA A 59 -6.63 2.29 7.75
N GLY A 60 -6.21 1.88 6.56
CA GLY A 60 -6.97 0.99 5.69
C GLY A 60 -8.01 1.71 4.84
N ALA A 61 -9.07 1.01 4.44
CA ALA A 61 -10.09 1.58 3.56
C ALA A 61 -10.88 2.71 4.25
N ASP A 62 -11.11 3.81 3.53
CA ASP A 62 -11.96 4.91 3.98
C ASP A 62 -13.44 4.52 3.83
N LEU A 63 -13.96 3.77 4.80
CA LEU A 63 -15.33 3.25 4.78
C LEU A 63 -16.39 4.37 4.70
N LYS A 64 -16.11 5.56 5.23
CA LYS A 64 -17.01 6.71 5.14
C LYS A 64 -17.12 7.21 3.69
N ALA A 65 -15.99 7.34 3.00
CA ALA A 65 -15.96 7.70 1.59
C ALA A 65 -16.59 6.60 0.70
N ILE A 66 -16.36 5.32 1.02
CA ILE A 66 -16.95 4.19 0.29
C ILE A 66 -18.48 4.18 0.44
N ALA A 67 -19.00 4.35 1.66
CA ALA A 67 -20.44 4.39 1.91
C ALA A 67 -21.11 5.58 1.20
N GLY A 68 -20.49 6.76 1.20
CA GLY A 68 -20.97 7.93 0.45
C GLY A 68 -20.97 7.71 -1.07
N GLY A 69 -19.94 7.04 -1.59
CA GLY A 69 -19.85 6.66 -3.00
C GLY A 69 -20.94 5.67 -3.42
N MET A 70 -21.18 4.62 -2.62
CA MET A 70 -22.23 3.63 -2.90
C MET A 70 -23.63 4.26 -2.93
N ALA A 71 -23.93 5.19 -2.02
CA ALA A 71 -25.19 5.91 -2.00
C ALA A 71 -25.38 6.79 -3.25
N SER A 72 -24.31 7.44 -3.73
CA SER A 72 -24.34 8.24 -4.97
C SER A 72 -24.46 7.39 -6.23
N GLU A 73 -23.90 6.18 -6.25
CA GLU A 73 -23.91 5.29 -7.41
C GLU A 73 -25.23 4.54 -7.58
N ALA A 74 -25.88 4.17 -6.49
CA ALA A 74 -27.24 3.63 -6.52
C ALA A 74 -28.23 4.60 -7.23
N ALA A 75 -27.93 5.90 -7.19
CA ALA A 75 -28.71 6.92 -7.92
C ALA A 75 -28.33 7.07 -9.41
N THR A 76 -27.17 6.57 -9.85
CA THR A 76 -26.63 6.81 -11.21
C THR A 76 -26.54 5.54 -12.08
N GLY A 77 -26.77 4.34 -11.53
CA GLY A 77 -26.95 3.10 -12.30
C GLY A 77 -25.68 2.46 -12.89
N ASN A 78 -24.49 3.05 -12.70
CA ASN A 78 -23.24 2.55 -13.26
C ASN A 78 -22.65 1.40 -12.43
N SER A 79 -23.01 0.15 -12.75
CA SER A 79 -22.57 -1.07 -12.02
C SER A 79 -21.18 -1.60 -12.42
N SER A 80 -20.40 -0.89 -13.22
CA SER A 80 -19.13 -1.40 -13.82
C SER A 80 -17.96 -1.59 -12.84
N LYS A 81 -18.14 -1.42 -11.52
CA LYS A 81 -17.03 -1.37 -10.54
C LYS A 81 -16.66 -2.71 -9.89
N ASN A 82 -17.31 -3.82 -10.26
CA ASN A 82 -16.97 -5.14 -9.73
C ASN A 82 -15.59 -5.67 -10.21
N ALA A 83 -14.95 -4.96 -11.15
CA ALA A 83 -13.62 -5.30 -11.67
C ALA A 83 -12.49 -5.22 -10.61
N VAL A 84 -12.61 -4.36 -9.60
CA VAL A 84 -11.63 -4.30 -8.49
C VAL A 84 -11.83 -5.47 -7.52
N LEU A 85 -13.02 -6.05 -7.45
CA LEU A 85 -13.27 -7.21 -6.59
C LEU A 85 -12.90 -8.53 -7.29
N ARG A 86 -13.10 -8.62 -8.60
CA ARG A 86 -12.83 -9.83 -9.38
C ARG A 86 -11.39 -9.87 -9.90
N PRO A 87 -10.59 -10.89 -9.54
CA PRO A 87 -9.27 -11.09 -10.14
C PRO A 87 -9.39 -11.28 -11.66
N VAL A 88 -8.60 -10.53 -12.42
CA VAL A 88 -8.34 -10.78 -13.83
C VAL A 88 -7.10 -11.65 -13.83
N LEU A 89 -7.29 -12.93 -14.09
CA LEU A 89 -6.19 -13.88 -14.12
C LEU A 89 -5.22 -13.44 -15.23
N ASN A 90 -3.93 -13.34 -14.88
CA ASN A 90 -2.80 -12.98 -15.76
C ASN A 90 -2.53 -11.49 -16.02
N ASP A 91 -3.11 -10.55 -15.28
CA ASP A 91 -2.68 -9.14 -15.29
C ASP A 91 -1.78 -8.84 -14.06
N PRO A 92 -0.45 -8.68 -14.24
CA PRO A 92 0.46 -8.40 -13.13
C PRO A 92 0.30 -6.97 -12.57
N LEU A 93 -0.38 -6.06 -13.29
CA LEU A 93 -0.66 -4.69 -12.84
C LEU A 93 -2.16 -4.49 -12.61
N GLN A 94 -2.83 -5.56 -12.16
CA GLN A 94 -4.23 -5.51 -11.78
C GLN A 94 -4.45 -4.69 -10.51
N ALA A 95 -5.42 -3.78 -10.53
CA ALA A 95 -5.85 -3.06 -9.33
C ALA A 95 -6.42 -4.02 -8.25
N GLY A 96 -5.94 -3.82 -7.01
CA GLY A 96 -6.48 -4.40 -5.79
C GLY A 96 -7.43 -3.43 -5.04
N PRO A 97 -8.02 -3.87 -3.92
CA PRO A 97 -8.97 -3.06 -3.15
C PRO A 97 -8.42 -1.72 -2.66
N LEU A 98 -7.09 -1.59 -2.49
CA LEU A 98 -6.44 -0.34 -2.08
C LEU A 98 -5.59 0.30 -3.19
N GLY A 99 -5.79 -0.10 -4.44
CA GLY A 99 -5.01 0.36 -5.57
C GLY A 99 -3.98 -0.69 -5.98
N PRO A 100 -2.74 -0.66 -5.45
CA PRO A 100 -1.65 -1.50 -5.96
C PRO A 100 -1.58 -2.88 -5.29
N THR A 101 -2.46 -3.24 -4.35
CA THR A 101 -2.28 -4.43 -3.50
C THR A 101 -2.33 -5.77 -4.24
N ARG A 102 -2.67 -5.78 -5.53
CA ARG A 102 -2.56 -6.95 -6.42
C ARG A 102 -1.44 -6.85 -7.46
N PHE A 103 -0.66 -5.77 -7.45
CA PHE A 103 0.47 -5.61 -8.36
C PHE A 103 1.57 -6.63 -8.04
N ALA A 104 2.10 -7.21 -9.10
CA ALA A 104 3.33 -7.97 -9.15
C ALA A 104 4.38 -7.12 -9.91
N LEU A 105 4.97 -6.15 -9.20
CA LEU A 105 6.05 -5.31 -9.73
C LEU A 105 7.34 -6.12 -9.88
N SER A 106 8.14 -5.83 -10.89
CA SER A 106 9.50 -6.38 -11.01
C SER A 106 10.47 -5.71 -10.03
N LYS A 107 10.27 -4.41 -9.76
CA LYS A 107 11.16 -3.61 -8.90
C LYS A 107 10.75 -3.67 -7.42
N PRO A 108 11.69 -3.59 -6.47
CA PRO A 108 11.41 -3.68 -5.04
C PRO A 108 10.70 -2.44 -4.48
N VAL A 109 9.74 -2.67 -3.58
CA VAL A 109 9.04 -1.63 -2.81
C VAL A 109 9.25 -1.82 -1.32
N LEU A 110 9.63 -0.76 -0.60
CA LEU A 110 9.80 -0.73 0.84
C LEU A 110 8.66 0.03 1.49
N ALA A 111 8.09 -0.48 2.59
CA ALA A 111 7.17 0.27 3.44
C ALA A 111 7.97 0.93 4.58
N ALA A 112 7.96 2.26 4.65
CA ALA A 112 8.41 3.02 5.80
C ALA A 112 7.22 3.21 6.76
N VAL A 113 7.11 2.32 7.74
CA VAL A 113 5.95 2.22 8.63
C VAL A 113 6.19 3.00 9.91
N GLU A 114 5.74 4.25 9.91
CA GLU A 114 5.62 5.09 11.09
C GLU A 114 4.18 5.07 11.62
N GLY A 115 4.00 4.82 12.92
CA GLY A 115 2.68 4.66 13.52
C GLY A 115 1.84 3.54 12.90
N SER A 116 0.53 3.54 13.19
CA SER A 116 -0.33 2.39 12.94
C SER A 116 -0.50 2.04 11.44
N ALA A 117 -0.48 0.72 11.15
CA ALA A 117 -0.89 0.13 9.89
C ALA A 117 -2.01 -0.88 10.15
N VAL A 118 -3.27 -0.49 9.96
CA VAL A 118 -4.44 -1.31 10.37
C VAL A 118 -5.28 -1.76 9.20
N ALA A 119 -5.83 -2.98 9.30
CA ALA A 119 -6.70 -3.59 8.29
C ALA A 119 -6.09 -3.48 6.87
N GLY A 120 -6.69 -2.68 5.98
CA GLY A 120 -6.13 -2.43 4.66
C GLY A 120 -4.73 -1.78 4.67
N GLY A 121 -4.40 -1.00 5.70
CA GLY A 121 -3.05 -0.45 5.84
C GLY A 121 -2.00 -1.53 6.06
N LEU A 122 -2.36 -2.62 6.74
CA LEU A 122 -1.51 -3.81 6.86
C LEU A 122 -1.40 -4.55 5.52
N GLU A 123 -2.48 -4.62 4.72
CA GLU A 123 -2.44 -5.16 3.36
C GLU A 123 -1.44 -4.41 2.48
N LEU A 124 -1.45 -3.07 2.51
CA LEU A 124 -0.47 -2.24 1.80
C LEU A 124 0.97 -2.50 2.29
N ALA A 125 1.17 -2.59 3.61
CA ALA A 125 2.50 -2.87 4.16
C ALA A 125 3.01 -4.28 3.80
N LEU A 126 2.13 -5.27 3.75
CA LEU A 126 2.45 -6.65 3.36
C LEU A 126 2.67 -6.80 1.85
N TRP A 127 2.03 -5.94 1.05
CA TRP A 127 2.30 -5.85 -0.37
C TRP A 127 3.72 -5.33 -0.65
N CYS A 128 4.30 -4.47 0.19
CA CYS A 128 5.71 -4.11 0.04
C CYS A 128 6.64 -5.32 0.24
N ASP A 129 7.83 -5.29 -0.37
CA ASP A 129 8.83 -6.36 -0.26
C ASP A 129 9.50 -6.34 1.12
N LEU A 130 9.84 -5.14 1.61
CA LEU A 130 10.44 -4.90 2.92
C LEU A 130 9.61 -3.92 3.73
N ARG A 131 9.66 -4.05 5.06
CA ARG A 131 9.03 -3.12 6.01
C ARG A 131 10.09 -2.62 6.98
N ILE A 132 10.21 -1.31 7.09
CA ILE A 132 11.06 -0.63 8.07
C ILE A 132 10.11 0.03 9.06
N CYS A 133 10.12 -0.43 10.30
CA CYS A 133 9.20 0.04 11.34
C CYS A 133 9.95 0.90 12.36
N ASP A 134 9.31 1.96 12.88
CA ASP A 134 9.84 2.65 14.06
C ASP A 134 9.97 1.64 15.23
N SER A 135 11.08 1.73 15.94
CA SER A 135 11.42 0.99 17.15
C SER A 135 10.29 0.93 18.18
N ARG A 136 9.50 2.02 18.30
CA ARG A 136 8.34 2.10 19.21
C ARG A 136 7.20 1.15 18.86
N GLN A 137 7.14 0.65 17.62
CA GLN A 137 6.16 -0.37 17.20
C GLN A 137 6.70 -1.79 17.35
N CYS A 138 8.01 -2.00 17.22
CA CYS A 138 8.61 -3.32 17.48
C CYS A 138 8.58 -3.68 18.97
N ALA A 139 8.66 -2.68 19.85
CA ALA A 139 8.56 -2.83 21.30
C ALA A 139 7.10 -2.69 21.73
N GLY A 140 6.29 -3.73 21.56
CA GLY A 140 4.87 -3.73 21.92
C GLY A 140 4.61 -3.20 23.34
N SER A 141 4.18 -1.93 23.44
CA SER A 141 3.60 -1.38 24.65
C SER A 141 2.08 -1.57 24.58
N SER A 142 1.53 -2.14 25.64
CA SER A 142 0.24 -2.82 25.72
C SER A 142 -1.00 -1.93 25.58
N ALA A 143 -0.89 -0.68 25.13
CA ALA A 143 -2.02 0.22 24.91
C ALA A 143 -2.55 0.21 23.46
N ASP A 144 -1.73 -0.20 22.48
CA ASP A 144 -2.08 -0.20 21.05
C ASP A 144 -2.09 -1.61 20.42
N ALA A 145 -2.24 -2.64 21.25
CA ALA A 145 -2.14 -4.06 20.89
C ALA A 145 -3.17 -4.57 19.84
N GLY A 146 -4.10 -3.73 19.38
CA GLY A 146 -5.05 -4.06 18.31
C GLY A 146 -4.52 -3.85 16.88
N ALA A 147 -3.39 -3.17 16.71
CA ALA A 147 -2.88 -2.76 15.40
C ALA A 147 -1.47 -3.30 15.08
N CYS A 148 -0.79 -3.84 16.08
CA CYS A 148 0.61 -4.17 15.99
C CYS A 148 0.78 -5.62 15.50
N LEU A 149 1.59 -5.80 14.46
CA LEU A 149 2.13 -7.08 13.96
C LEU A 149 2.32 -8.07 15.13
N SER A 150 1.30 -8.87 15.44
CA SER A 150 1.27 -9.68 16.66
C SER A 150 2.23 -10.85 16.50
N SER A 151 3.50 -10.64 16.85
CA SER A 151 4.61 -11.60 17.04
C SER A 151 4.91 -12.63 15.93
N THR A 152 4.06 -12.80 14.92
CA THR A 152 4.20 -13.79 13.86
C THR A 152 4.64 -13.12 12.56
N ALA A 153 4.31 -11.83 12.36
CA ALA A 153 4.60 -11.11 11.11
C ALA A 153 6.01 -10.47 11.06
N ALA A 154 6.69 -10.27 12.20
CA ALA A 154 8.07 -9.79 12.23
C ALA A 154 9.08 -10.85 11.72
N SER A 155 8.72 -12.13 11.77
CA SER A 155 9.52 -13.22 11.20
C SER A 155 9.44 -13.31 9.67
N PHE A 156 8.59 -12.52 9.01
CA PHE A 156 8.39 -12.53 7.57
C PHE A 156 9.18 -11.45 6.81
N VAL A 157 10.32 -11.01 7.36
CA VAL A 157 11.29 -10.22 6.59
C VAL A 157 11.78 -10.97 5.33
N CYS A 158 11.60 -12.28 5.22
CA CYS A 158 12.18 -13.07 4.13
C CYS A 158 11.24 -13.53 2.99
N LEU A 159 9.90 -13.56 3.09
CA LEU A 159 9.15 -14.39 2.12
C LEU A 159 9.00 -13.82 0.70
N ARG A 160 8.77 -12.52 0.50
CA ARG A 160 8.50 -11.99 -0.86
C ARG A 160 9.79 -11.80 -1.68
N LEU A 161 10.86 -11.31 -1.05
CA LEU A 161 12.18 -11.25 -1.68
C LEU A 161 12.72 -12.65 -1.97
N TRP A 162 12.49 -13.63 -1.09
CA TRP A 162 12.83 -15.03 -1.36
C TRP A 162 12.04 -15.59 -2.54
N ASP A 163 10.72 -15.33 -2.61
CA ASP A 163 9.89 -15.76 -3.74
C ASP A 163 10.35 -15.12 -5.06
N ARG A 164 10.76 -13.85 -5.08
CA ARG A 164 11.38 -13.20 -6.26
C ARG A 164 12.74 -13.79 -6.62
N ALA A 165 13.62 -13.96 -5.63
CA ALA A 165 14.94 -14.55 -5.82
C ALA A 165 14.86 -16.00 -6.34
N VAL A 166 13.85 -16.77 -5.93
CA VAL A 166 13.58 -18.13 -6.41
C VAL A 166 12.93 -18.12 -7.81
N ARG A 167 12.10 -17.12 -8.13
CA ARG A 167 11.40 -17.01 -9.43
C ARG A 167 12.22 -16.31 -10.52
N GLY A 168 13.36 -15.71 -10.20
CA GLY A 168 14.22 -15.04 -11.18
C GLY A 168 13.59 -13.81 -11.83
N ILE A 169 12.75 -13.09 -11.08
CA ILE A 169 12.13 -11.81 -11.47
C ILE A 169 12.83 -10.68 -10.71
#